data_AF-A0ABD6EIH5-F1
#
_entry.id   AF-A0ABD6EIH5-F1
#
_cell.length_a   1.000
_cell.length_b   1.000
_cell.length_c   1.000
_cell.angle_alpha   90.00
_cell.angle_beta   90.00
_cell.angle_gamma   90.00
#
_symmetry.space_group_name_H-M   'P 1'
#
loop_
_entity.id
_entity.type
_entity.pdbx_description
1 polymer ?
#
loop_
_entity_poly.entity_id
_entity_poly.type
_entity_poly.pdbx_seq_one_letter_code
_entity_poly.pdbx_strand_id
1 'polypeptide(L)'
;MRFVKLQVVILDEFRLRLVQISQQLPSPWETPFIQLMNSFWYLSFVLDEWNDMEIFIRLQNQSAMRGVFDSIAEMYRHVWKQRAADLCRSFYQCTSMHLSRYRKVRWFSLDFQKPSDITPSFCPFLLEIRRLLAKVATSIAADSALPIYQALNRKVSEILDEIISENSFSCNGAAQMLFDITSGLIPILNAAYGRSCSGNFDVLDDSKMQENVAALHLLSLPVPTAVLLCSELECSPEEMTPTILKSYNASCISREKALRLFTQRCDVQMYHGNKVHL
;
A
#
# COMPACT_ATOMS: atom_id res chain seq x y z
N MET A 1 -47.09 -0.90 1.86
CA MET A 1 -46.70 0.43 1.35
C MET A 1 -45.99 1.31 2.39
N ARG A 2 -46.54 1.56 3.60
CA ARG A 2 -45.94 2.48 4.61
C ARG A 2 -44.66 1.95 5.28
N PHE A 3 -44.56 0.63 5.48
CA PHE A 3 -43.43 0.00 6.18
C PHE A 3 -42.09 0.14 5.44
N VAL A 4 -42.00 -0.30 4.17
CA VAL A 4 -40.74 -0.23 3.39
C VAL A 4 -40.26 1.22 3.25
N LYS A 5 -41.15 2.16 2.96
CA LYS A 5 -40.80 3.60 2.89
C LYS A 5 -40.24 4.12 4.21
N LEU A 6 -40.81 3.71 5.34
CA LEU A 6 -40.30 4.08 6.66
C LEU A 6 -38.91 3.50 6.92
N GLN A 7 -38.68 2.22 6.58
CA GLN A 7 -37.36 1.59 6.73
C GLN A 7 -36.29 2.34 5.94
N VAL A 8 -36.59 2.72 4.70
CA VAL A 8 -35.70 3.48 3.82
C VAL A 8 -35.33 4.84 4.43
N VAL A 9 -36.32 5.56 4.95
CA VAL A 9 -36.09 6.86 5.62
C VAL A 9 -35.24 6.70 6.86
N ILE A 10 -35.54 5.72 7.73
CA ILE A 10 -34.76 5.47 8.95
C ILE A 10 -33.31 5.10 8.62
N LEU A 11 -33.10 4.25 7.61
CA LEU A 11 -31.76 3.85 7.17
C LEU A 11 -30.96 5.04 6.64
N ASP A 12 -31.58 5.96 5.90
CA ASP A 12 -30.90 7.15 5.40
C ASP A 12 -30.61 8.15 6.52
N GLU A 13 -31.56 8.41 7.43
CA GLU A 13 -31.35 9.26 8.59
C GLU A 13 -30.23 8.73 9.50
N PHE A 14 -30.19 7.40 9.71
CA PHE A 14 -29.12 6.77 10.47
C PHE A 14 -27.77 6.96 9.78
N ARG A 15 -27.70 6.74 8.46
CA ARG A 15 -26.47 6.97 7.66
C ARG A 15 -25.98 8.41 7.82
N LEU A 16 -26.87 9.39 7.67
CA LEU A 16 -26.55 10.80 7.82
C LEU A 16 -26.04 11.12 9.23
N ARG A 17 -26.63 10.52 10.26
CA ARG A 17 -26.17 10.69 11.64
C ARG A 17 -24.75 10.14 11.84
N LEU A 18 -24.47 8.95 11.32
CA LEU A 18 -23.10 8.39 11.39
C LEU A 18 -22.10 9.27 10.63
N VAL A 19 -22.48 9.80 9.47
CA VAL A 19 -21.65 10.73 8.70
C VAL A 19 -21.35 11.98 9.53
N GLN A 20 -22.36 12.59 10.15
CA GLN A 20 -22.18 13.77 11.01
C GLN A 20 -21.20 13.51 12.15
N ILE A 21 -21.35 12.38 12.85
CA ILE A 21 -20.44 11.99 13.95
C ILE A 21 -19.01 11.84 13.41
N SER A 22 -18.84 11.15 12.27
CA SER A 22 -17.51 10.95 11.67
C SER A 22 -16.83 12.26 11.25
N GLN A 23 -17.58 13.27 10.82
CA GLN A 23 -17.06 14.58 10.42
C GLN A 23 -16.66 15.47 11.59
N GLN A 24 -17.21 15.20 12.79
CA GLN A 24 -16.87 15.94 14.01
C GLN A 24 -15.57 15.42 14.66
N LEU A 25 -15.06 14.27 14.22
CA LEU A 25 -13.81 13.72 14.72
C LEU A 25 -12.61 14.50 14.17
N PRO A 26 -11.63 14.87 15.02
CA PRO A 26 -10.47 15.63 14.58
C PRO A 26 -9.49 14.78 13.76
N SER A 27 -9.57 13.45 13.85
CA SER A 27 -8.70 12.53 13.14
C SER A 27 -9.37 11.16 12.92
N PRO A 28 -9.04 10.45 11.83
CA PRO A 28 -9.40 9.05 11.63
C PRO A 28 -8.88 8.08 12.70
N TRP A 29 -7.94 8.53 13.53
CA TRP A 29 -7.36 7.73 14.62
C TRP A 29 -8.09 7.86 15.95
N GLU A 30 -9.10 8.72 16.03
CA GLU A 30 -9.94 8.91 17.22
C GLU A 30 -11.15 7.98 17.22
N THR A 31 -11.54 7.55 18.41
CA THR A 31 -12.77 6.78 18.60
C THR A 31 -13.99 7.71 18.40
N PRO A 32 -15.05 7.30 17.69
CA PRO A 32 -15.30 5.96 17.15
C PRO A 32 -15.07 5.81 15.63
N PHE A 33 -14.09 6.46 15.00
CA PHE A 33 -13.97 6.52 13.53
C PHE A 33 -14.00 5.13 12.85
N ILE A 34 -13.16 4.20 13.30
CA ILE A 34 -13.11 2.83 12.73
C ILE A 34 -14.38 2.05 13.06
N GLN A 35 -14.99 2.26 14.23
CA GLN A 35 -16.27 1.64 14.58
C GLN A 35 -17.39 2.13 13.65
N LEU A 36 -17.39 3.41 13.27
CA LEU A 36 -18.33 3.93 12.28
C LEU A 36 -18.11 3.28 10.91
N MET A 37 -16.85 3.06 10.51
CA MET A 37 -16.54 2.28 9.29
C MET A 37 -17.12 0.87 9.37
N ASN A 38 -16.96 0.16 10.48
CA ASN A 38 -17.56 -1.16 10.65
C ASN A 38 -19.10 -1.11 10.50
N SER A 39 -19.75 -0.09 11.06
CA SER A 39 -21.19 0.11 10.88
C SER A 39 -21.58 0.34 9.43
N PHE A 40 -20.83 1.16 8.68
CA PHE A 40 -21.13 1.39 7.27
C PHE A 40 -20.99 0.13 6.42
N TRP A 41 -19.92 -0.65 6.66
CA TRP A 41 -19.69 -1.92 5.98
C TRP A 41 -20.80 -2.92 6.28
N TYR A 42 -21.06 -3.16 7.57
CA TYR A 42 -22.05 -4.13 8.03
C TYR A 42 -23.44 -3.83 7.48
N LEU A 43 -23.86 -2.56 7.52
CA LEU A 43 -25.17 -2.18 6.99
C LEU A 43 -25.25 -2.33 5.47
N SER A 44 -24.17 -2.04 4.73
CA SER A 44 -24.17 -2.32 3.28
C SER A 44 -24.35 -3.81 2.99
N PHE A 45 -23.70 -4.68 3.76
CA PHE A 45 -23.80 -6.13 3.60
C PHE A 45 -25.20 -6.65 3.95
N VAL A 46 -25.76 -6.24 5.09
CA VAL A 46 -27.13 -6.64 5.50
C VAL A 46 -28.17 -6.19 4.46
N LEU A 47 -28.00 -5.01 3.87
CA LEU A 47 -28.90 -4.53 2.83
C LEU A 47 -28.77 -5.32 1.52
N ASP A 48 -27.57 -5.79 1.18
CA ASP A 48 -27.39 -6.74 0.07
C ASP A 48 -28.15 -8.05 0.38
N GLU A 49 -28.00 -8.61 1.59
CA GLU A 49 -28.76 -9.81 1.99
C GLU A 49 -30.29 -9.60 1.94
N TRP A 50 -30.77 -8.42 2.33
CA TRP A 50 -32.20 -8.09 2.26
C TRP A 50 -32.72 -8.01 0.82
N ASN A 51 -31.88 -7.68 -0.15
CA ASN A 51 -32.28 -7.72 -1.55
C ASN A 51 -32.50 -9.15 -2.07
N ASP A 52 -31.81 -10.13 -1.49
CA ASP A 52 -31.91 -11.54 -1.88
C ASP A 52 -33.02 -12.30 -1.13
N MET A 53 -33.57 -11.72 -0.06
CA MET A 53 -34.65 -12.35 0.72
C MET A 53 -36.01 -12.26 0.02
N GLU A 54 -36.66 -13.42 -0.17
CA GLU A 54 -37.94 -13.55 -0.89
C GLU A 54 -39.03 -12.59 -0.37
N ILE A 55 -39.13 -12.43 0.96
CA ILE A 55 -40.13 -11.54 1.57
C ILE A 55 -39.95 -10.09 1.13
N PHE A 56 -38.71 -9.61 1.05
CA PHE A 56 -38.40 -8.24 0.62
C PHE A 56 -38.56 -8.08 -0.89
N ILE A 57 -38.19 -9.08 -1.69
CA ILE A 57 -38.45 -9.08 -3.14
C ILE A 57 -39.96 -8.96 -3.41
N ARG A 58 -40.79 -9.75 -2.71
CA ARG A 58 -42.25 -9.70 -2.84
C ARG A 58 -42.81 -8.34 -2.41
N LEU A 59 -42.33 -7.79 -1.30
CA LEU A 59 -42.73 -6.46 -0.82
C LEU A 59 -42.34 -5.34 -1.80
N GLN A 60 -41.15 -5.40 -2.40
CA GLN A 60 -40.68 -4.43 -3.40
C GLN A 60 -41.52 -4.50 -4.68
N ASN A 61 -41.82 -5.71 -5.18
CA ASN A 61 -42.67 -5.89 -6.37
C ASN A 61 -44.10 -5.37 -6.15
N GLN A 62 -44.67 -5.57 -4.96
CA GLN A 62 -46.00 -5.05 -4.60
C GLN A 62 -46.04 -3.53 -4.42
N SER A 63 -44.88 -2.89 -4.18
CA SER A 63 -44.78 -1.46 -3.90
C SER A 63 -44.20 -0.62 -5.03
N ALA A 64 -43.84 -1.24 -6.17
CA ALA A 64 -43.12 -0.61 -7.28
C ALA A 64 -41.79 0.06 -6.84
N MET A 65 -41.18 -0.42 -5.76
CA MET A 65 -39.95 0.10 -5.14
C MET A 65 -38.79 -0.90 -5.32
N ARG A 66 -38.59 -1.38 -6.55
CA ARG A 66 -37.52 -2.34 -6.86
C ARG A 66 -36.14 -1.69 -6.76
N GLY A 67 -35.19 -2.36 -6.11
CA GLY A 67 -33.80 -1.92 -6.00
C GLY A 67 -33.57 -0.78 -5.00
N VAL A 68 -34.53 -0.53 -4.11
CA VAL A 68 -34.41 0.56 -3.13
C VAL A 68 -33.39 0.24 -2.04
N PHE A 69 -33.27 -1.02 -1.61
CA PHE A 69 -32.19 -1.39 -0.69
C PHE A 69 -30.83 -1.41 -1.38
N ASP A 70 -30.74 -1.78 -2.66
CA ASP A 70 -29.50 -1.65 -3.46
C ASP A 70 -28.99 -0.20 -3.48
N SER A 71 -29.90 0.75 -3.71
CA SER A 71 -29.56 2.17 -3.71
C SER A 71 -29.03 2.63 -2.35
N ILE A 72 -29.64 2.19 -1.25
CA ILE A 72 -29.17 2.53 0.09
C ILE A 72 -27.84 1.84 0.41
N ALA A 73 -27.70 0.56 0.08
CA ALA A 73 -26.47 -0.21 0.27
C ALA A 73 -25.29 0.48 -0.43
N GLU A 74 -25.49 0.99 -1.65
CA GLU A 74 -24.46 1.73 -2.36
C GLU A 74 -24.11 3.05 -1.68
N MET A 75 -25.08 3.77 -1.09
CA MET A 75 -24.79 4.97 -0.30
C MET A 75 -23.92 4.65 0.93
N TYR A 76 -24.21 3.56 1.64
CA TYR A 76 -23.39 3.10 2.77
C TYR A 76 -21.98 2.70 2.32
N ARG A 77 -21.88 1.94 1.23
CA ARG A 77 -20.60 1.52 0.62
C ARG A 77 -19.77 2.71 0.14
N HIS A 78 -20.41 3.74 -0.43
CA HIS A 78 -19.76 4.97 -0.84
C HIS A 78 -19.16 5.71 0.36
N VAL A 79 -19.92 5.89 1.44
CA VAL A 79 -19.42 6.55 2.66
C VAL A 79 -18.28 5.73 3.28
N TRP A 80 -18.40 4.40 3.31
CA TRP A 80 -17.31 3.54 3.77
C TRP A 80 -16.02 3.76 2.98
N LYS A 81 -16.10 3.79 1.64
CA LYS A 81 -14.94 4.06 0.76
C LYS A 81 -14.31 5.43 1.04
N GLN A 82 -15.14 6.46 1.27
CA GLN A 82 -14.64 7.79 1.65
C GLN A 82 -13.87 7.75 2.97
N ARG A 83 -14.42 7.09 4.01
CA ARG A 83 -13.77 6.98 5.32
C ARG A 83 -12.50 6.14 5.30
N ALA A 84 -12.50 5.06 4.52
CA ALA A 84 -11.30 4.27 4.25
C ALA A 84 -10.20 5.12 3.59
N ALA A 85 -10.56 5.97 2.62
CA ALA A 85 -9.62 6.88 1.98
C ALA A 85 -9.08 7.94 2.95
N ASP A 86 -9.92 8.49 3.83
CA ASP A 86 -9.51 9.44 4.87
C ASP A 86 -8.50 8.80 5.85
N LEU A 87 -8.78 7.57 6.30
CA LEU A 87 -7.87 6.78 7.14
C LEU A 87 -6.53 6.53 6.45
N CYS A 88 -6.55 6.09 5.19
CA CYS A 88 -5.33 5.82 4.41
C CYS A 88 -4.52 7.10 4.18
N ARG A 89 -5.17 8.24 3.91
CA ARG A 89 -4.50 9.54 3.77
C ARG A 89 -3.81 9.95 5.07
N SER A 90 -4.50 9.82 6.20
CA SER A 90 -3.91 10.12 7.50
C SER A 90 -2.76 9.17 7.85
N PHE A 91 -2.87 7.88 7.51
CA PHE A 91 -1.78 6.90 7.67
C PHE A 91 -0.54 7.30 6.88
N TYR A 92 -0.71 7.64 5.60
CA TYR A 92 0.38 8.10 4.74
C TYR A 92 1.05 9.34 5.33
N GLN A 93 0.27 10.33 5.79
CA GLN A 93 0.81 11.55 6.40
C GLN A 93 1.60 11.27 7.68
N CYS A 94 1.01 10.53 8.63
CA CYS A 94 1.64 10.18 9.90
C CYS A 94 2.97 9.44 9.69
N THR A 95 2.98 8.44 8.82
CA THR A 95 4.17 7.62 8.59
C THR A 95 5.24 8.37 7.79
N SER A 96 4.87 9.12 6.76
CA SER A 96 5.80 9.86 5.89
C SER A 96 6.64 10.90 6.64
N MET A 97 6.09 11.52 7.69
CA MET A 97 6.81 12.50 8.51
C MET A 97 8.06 11.90 9.19
N HIS A 98 7.99 10.63 9.55
CA HIS A 98 9.08 9.92 10.23
C HIS A 98 10.24 9.51 9.31
N LEU A 99 10.09 9.70 7.99
CA LEU A 99 11.13 9.36 7.01
C LEU A 99 11.99 10.56 6.59
N SER A 100 11.75 11.75 7.13
CA SER A 100 12.49 12.98 6.77
C SER A 100 14.01 12.86 6.91
N ARG A 101 14.51 12.11 7.90
CA ARG A 101 15.95 11.84 8.08
C ARG A 101 16.43 10.70 7.19
N TYR A 102 15.64 9.64 7.06
CA TYR A 102 15.96 8.49 6.21
C TYR A 102 16.12 8.88 4.74
N ARG A 103 15.25 9.77 4.23
CA ARG A 103 15.34 10.37 2.89
C ARG A 103 16.64 11.11 2.61
N LYS A 104 17.35 11.59 3.64
CA LYS A 104 18.57 12.41 3.52
C LYS A 104 19.85 11.62 3.77
N VAL A 105 19.76 10.31 3.99
CA VAL A 105 20.94 9.44 4.08
C VAL A 105 21.68 9.52 2.75
N ARG A 106 23.00 9.69 2.82
CA ARG A 106 23.86 9.72 1.62
C ARG A 106 24.08 8.30 1.13
N TRP A 107 23.06 7.69 0.54
CA TRP A 107 23.10 6.30 0.10
C TRP A 107 24.26 6.00 -0.84
N PHE A 108 24.64 6.94 -1.70
CA PHE A 108 25.81 6.85 -2.58
C PHE A 108 27.17 6.79 -1.86
N SER A 109 27.27 7.21 -0.59
CA SER A 109 28.54 7.27 0.15
C SER A 109 28.65 6.20 1.25
N LEU A 110 27.77 5.20 1.27
CA LEU A 110 27.84 4.11 2.24
C LEU A 110 28.88 3.07 1.80
N ASP A 111 29.77 2.69 2.71
CA ASP A 111 31.00 1.94 2.40
C ASP A 111 31.16 0.64 3.22
N PHE A 112 30.08 0.11 3.78
CA PHE A 112 30.13 -1.20 4.44
C PHE A 112 29.87 -2.34 3.43
N GLN A 113 30.57 -3.46 3.63
CA GLN A 113 30.48 -4.62 2.74
C GLN A 113 29.13 -5.35 2.80
N LYS A 114 28.45 -5.32 3.96
CA LYS A 114 27.17 -6.02 4.15
C LYS A 114 26.30 -5.32 5.21
N PRO A 115 25.00 -5.13 4.95
CA PRO A 115 24.04 -4.71 5.97
C PRO A 115 24.03 -5.68 7.15
N SER A 116 24.10 -5.14 8.37
CA SER A 116 24.07 -5.92 9.62
C SER A 116 22.90 -5.52 10.51
N ASP A 117 22.58 -4.23 10.54
CA ASP A 117 21.50 -3.67 11.34
C ASP A 117 20.60 -2.76 10.51
N ILE A 118 19.39 -2.52 11.01
CA ILE A 118 18.43 -1.58 10.43
C ILE A 118 18.99 -0.16 10.57
N THR A 119 18.92 0.64 9.50
CA THR A 119 19.34 2.04 9.52
C THR A 119 18.59 2.79 10.63
N PRO A 120 19.27 3.42 11.61
CA PRO A 120 18.62 4.02 12.77
C PRO A 120 17.54 5.07 12.44
N SER A 121 17.71 5.80 11.34
CA SER A 121 16.71 6.79 10.88
C SER A 121 15.43 6.16 10.29
N PHE A 122 15.42 4.86 10.03
CA PHE A 122 14.23 4.11 9.59
C PHE A 122 13.37 3.64 10.77
N CYS A 123 13.97 3.42 11.94
CA CYS A 123 13.28 2.90 13.12
C CYS A 123 12.03 3.72 13.54
N PRO A 124 12.03 5.07 13.53
CA PRO A 124 10.83 5.84 13.85
C PRO A 124 9.64 5.54 12.93
N PHE A 125 9.89 5.30 11.64
CA PHE A 125 8.86 4.91 10.67
C PHE A 125 8.32 3.51 10.97
N LEU A 126 9.19 2.55 11.28
CA LEU A 126 8.78 1.19 11.65
C LEU A 126 7.92 1.17 12.93
N LEU A 127 8.28 1.97 13.93
CA LEU A 127 7.51 2.11 15.17
C LEU A 127 6.13 2.71 14.91
N GLU A 128 6.05 3.75 14.08
CA GLU A 128 4.78 4.40 13.75
C GLU A 128 3.85 3.49 12.94
N ILE A 129 4.39 2.78 11.93
CA ILE A 129 3.62 1.77 11.18
C ILE A 129 3.05 0.72 12.13
N ARG A 130 3.87 0.16 13.02
CA ARG A 130 3.42 -0.85 13.97
C ARG A 130 2.31 -0.32 14.87
N ARG A 131 2.45 0.92 15.38
CA ARG A 131 1.48 1.57 16.25
C ARG A 131 0.13 1.78 15.55
N LEU A 132 0.15 2.30 14.33
CA LEU A 132 -1.06 2.58 13.55
C LEU A 132 -1.76 1.30 13.11
N LEU A 133 -1.00 0.30 12.63
CA LEU A 133 -1.58 -1.00 12.25
C LEU A 133 -2.17 -1.74 13.46
N ALA A 134 -1.56 -1.64 14.64
CA ALA A 134 -2.14 -2.19 15.86
C ALA A 134 -3.51 -1.55 16.18
N LYS A 135 -3.65 -0.22 16.04
CA LYS A 135 -4.94 0.47 16.23
C LYS A 135 -6.01 -0.01 15.25
N VAL A 136 -5.64 -0.25 13.99
CA VAL A 136 -6.55 -0.80 12.98
C VAL A 136 -6.95 -2.22 13.37
N ALA A 137 -5.97 -3.09 13.65
CA ALA A 137 -6.19 -4.50 13.97
C ALA A 137 -7.10 -4.71 15.19
N THR A 138 -7.02 -3.86 16.20
CA THR A 138 -7.89 -3.97 17.38
C THR A 138 -9.32 -3.46 17.16
N SER A 139 -9.59 -2.75 16.06
CA SER A 139 -10.83 -1.99 15.89
C SER A 139 -11.61 -2.36 14.63
N ILE A 140 -10.94 -2.78 13.55
CA ILE A 140 -11.58 -3.10 12.27
C ILE A 140 -12.29 -4.45 12.33
N ALA A 141 -13.47 -4.56 11.72
CA ALA A 141 -14.15 -5.84 11.56
C ALA A 141 -13.42 -6.72 10.53
N ALA A 142 -13.29 -8.02 10.81
CA ALA A 142 -12.55 -8.98 9.99
C ALA A 142 -12.99 -8.99 8.52
N ASP A 143 -14.30 -8.92 8.26
CA ASP A 143 -14.89 -8.93 6.91
C ASP A 143 -14.51 -7.70 6.07
N SER A 144 -14.14 -6.60 6.73
CA SER A 144 -13.74 -5.34 6.09
C SER A 144 -12.23 -5.08 6.16
N ALA A 145 -11.47 -5.95 6.82
CA ALA A 145 -10.08 -5.70 7.15
C ALA A 145 -9.15 -5.79 5.93
N LEU A 146 -9.37 -6.78 5.07
CA LEU A 146 -8.54 -7.03 3.87
C LEU A 146 -8.44 -5.80 2.94
N PRO A 147 -9.54 -5.18 2.48
CA PRO A 147 -9.44 -4.02 1.59
C PRO A 147 -8.74 -2.81 2.26
N ILE A 148 -8.86 -2.67 3.59
CA ILE A 148 -8.12 -1.64 4.33
C ILE A 148 -6.62 -1.93 4.33
N TYR A 149 -6.21 -3.16 4.66
CA TYR A 149 -4.78 -3.50 4.67
C TYR A 149 -4.14 -3.42 3.29
N GLN A 150 -4.86 -3.82 2.23
CA GLN A 150 -4.39 -3.62 0.86
C GLN A 150 -4.16 -2.14 0.54
N ALA A 151 -5.10 -1.27 0.94
CA ALA A 151 -4.97 0.18 0.72
C ALA A 151 -3.83 0.81 1.57
N LEU A 152 -3.65 0.36 2.81
CA LEU A 152 -2.54 0.79 3.67
C LEU A 152 -1.19 0.30 3.13
N ASN A 153 -1.09 -0.95 2.68
CA ASN A 153 0.11 -1.49 2.06
C ASN A 153 0.50 -0.68 0.82
N ARG A 154 -0.47 -0.33 -0.02
CA ARG A 154 -0.25 0.55 -1.17
C ARG A 154 0.30 1.92 -0.77
N LYS A 155 -0.17 2.50 0.35
CA LYS A 155 0.41 3.76 0.88
C LYS A 155 1.86 3.59 1.32
N VAL A 156 2.22 2.47 1.91
CA VAL A 156 3.63 2.17 2.22
C VAL A 156 4.44 2.03 0.93
N SER A 157 3.92 1.32 -0.07
CA SER A 157 4.59 1.16 -1.36
C SER A 157 4.80 2.51 -2.08
N GLU A 158 3.81 3.41 -2.05
CA GLU A 158 3.93 4.78 -2.60
C GLU A 158 5.08 5.55 -1.92
N ILE A 159 5.15 5.52 -0.58
CA ILE A 159 6.21 6.18 0.18
C ILE A 159 7.60 5.64 -0.20
N LEU A 160 7.74 4.33 -0.37
CA LEU A 160 9.01 3.72 -0.74
C LEU A 160 9.43 4.08 -2.17
N ASP A 161 8.49 4.07 -3.12
CA ASP A 161 8.75 4.42 -4.53
C ASP A 161 9.24 5.88 -4.65
N GLU A 162 8.68 6.81 -3.86
CA GLU A 162 9.16 8.19 -3.74
C GLU A 162 10.63 8.24 -3.29
N ILE A 163 10.97 7.56 -2.19
CA ILE A 163 12.33 7.58 -1.62
C ILE A 163 13.34 6.98 -2.60
N ILE A 164 12.99 5.86 -3.24
CA ILE A 164 13.85 5.19 -4.22
C ILE A 164 14.06 6.10 -5.44
N SER A 165 13.01 6.75 -5.91
CA SER A 165 13.07 7.62 -7.10
C SER A 165 13.89 8.90 -6.88
N GLU A 166 13.87 9.46 -5.67
CA GLU A 166 14.53 10.72 -5.33
C GLU A 166 16.02 10.58 -4.97
N ASN A 167 16.52 9.36 -4.75
CA ASN A 167 17.87 9.14 -4.22
C ASN A 167 18.84 8.60 -5.27
N SER A 168 20.13 8.91 -5.05
CA SER A 168 21.25 8.30 -5.77
C SER A 168 21.96 7.29 -4.88
N PHE A 169 22.42 6.20 -5.48
CA PHE A 169 22.88 5.02 -4.77
C PHE A 169 24.29 4.57 -5.19
N SER A 170 24.98 3.92 -4.27
CA SER A 170 26.00 2.90 -4.56
C SER A 170 25.35 1.52 -4.42
N CYS A 171 26.02 0.44 -4.83
CA CYS A 171 25.51 -0.91 -4.57
C CYS A 171 25.26 -1.15 -3.07
N ASN A 172 26.17 -0.68 -2.21
CA ASN A 172 26.10 -0.86 -0.77
C ASN A 172 24.93 -0.07 -0.15
N GLY A 173 24.71 1.17 -0.62
CA GLY A 173 23.59 1.97 -0.15
C GLY A 173 22.24 1.38 -0.52
N ALA A 174 22.09 0.91 -1.75
CA ALA A 174 20.88 0.23 -2.17
C ALA A 174 20.68 -1.10 -1.41
N ALA A 175 21.76 -1.86 -1.18
CA ALA A 175 21.72 -3.09 -0.39
C ALA A 175 21.26 -2.83 1.06
N GLN A 176 21.67 -1.71 1.68
CA GLN A 176 21.18 -1.33 3.01
C GLN A 176 19.70 -0.99 3.01
N MET A 177 19.22 -0.19 2.05
CA MET A 177 17.79 0.13 1.96
C MET A 177 16.96 -1.13 1.70
N LEU A 178 17.45 -2.05 0.86
CA LEU A 178 16.84 -3.35 0.63
C LEU A 178 16.76 -4.16 1.93
N PHE A 179 17.83 -4.19 2.73
CA PHE A 179 17.86 -4.85 4.03
C PHE A 179 16.85 -4.24 5.00
N ASP A 180 16.81 -2.91 5.10
CA ASP A 180 15.86 -2.19 5.96
C ASP A 180 14.40 -2.57 5.64
N ILE A 181 14.07 -2.67 4.36
CA ILE A 181 12.71 -3.03 3.90
C ILE A 181 12.44 -4.52 4.14
N THR A 182 13.32 -5.40 3.68
CA THR A 182 13.09 -6.86 3.70
C THR A 182 13.19 -7.46 5.11
N SER A 183 14.10 -6.96 5.93
CA SER A 183 14.36 -7.48 7.29
C SER A 183 13.64 -6.66 8.37
N GLY A 184 13.28 -5.40 8.09
CA GLY A 184 12.59 -4.53 9.04
C GLY A 184 11.10 -4.38 8.75
N LEU A 185 10.77 -3.80 7.59
CA LEU A 185 9.40 -3.39 7.26
C LEU A 185 8.47 -4.57 6.92
N ILE A 186 8.86 -5.41 5.98
CA ILE A 186 8.01 -6.52 5.48
C ILE A 186 7.54 -7.43 6.64
N PRO A 187 8.40 -7.85 7.59
CA PRO A 187 7.95 -8.67 8.73
C PRO A 187 6.89 -7.99 9.60
N ILE A 188 6.99 -6.67 9.81
CA ILE A 188 6.01 -5.90 10.59
C ILE A 188 4.65 -5.88 9.89
N LEU A 189 4.66 -5.63 8.58
CA LEU A 189 3.44 -5.58 7.78
C LEU A 189 2.77 -6.96 7.71
N ASN A 190 3.52 -8.01 7.37
CA ASN A 190 3.01 -9.38 7.32
C ASN A 190 2.45 -9.84 8.68
N ALA A 191 3.11 -9.49 9.79
CA ALA A 191 2.61 -9.80 11.13
C ALA A 191 1.27 -9.11 11.46
N ALA A 192 1.05 -7.89 10.96
CA ALA A 192 -0.19 -7.16 11.17
C ALA A 192 -1.34 -7.73 10.30
N TYR A 193 -1.04 -8.02 9.04
CA TYR A 193 -2.03 -8.49 8.07
C TYR A 193 -2.46 -9.94 8.32
N GLY A 194 -1.49 -10.83 8.60
CA GLY A 194 -1.76 -12.25 8.81
C GLY A 194 -2.59 -12.58 10.06
N ARG A 195 -2.66 -11.68 11.04
CA ARG A 195 -3.46 -11.88 12.28
C ARG A 195 -4.94 -11.52 12.12
N SER A 196 -5.28 -10.75 11.09
CA SER A 196 -6.52 -9.96 11.10
C SER A 196 -7.42 -10.24 9.89
N CYS A 197 -6.92 -10.94 8.87
CA CYS A 197 -7.68 -11.29 7.68
C CYS A 197 -8.08 -12.76 7.70
N SER A 198 -9.30 -13.06 7.25
CA SER A 198 -9.76 -14.43 6.99
C SER A 198 -9.03 -15.11 5.82
N GLY A 199 -8.05 -14.44 5.20
CA GLY A 199 -7.18 -14.95 4.14
C GLY A 199 -5.73 -14.52 4.37
N ASN A 200 -4.79 -15.30 3.82
CA ASN A 200 -3.36 -15.00 3.86
C ASN A 200 -3.05 -13.86 2.88
N PHE A 201 -3.09 -12.62 3.32
CA PHE A 201 -2.58 -11.49 2.54
C PHE A 201 -1.08 -11.35 2.77
N ASP A 202 -0.28 -11.54 1.71
CA ASP A 202 1.15 -11.26 1.73
C ASP A 202 1.38 -9.82 1.26
N VAL A 203 2.26 -9.10 1.96
CA VAL A 203 2.72 -7.76 1.56
C VAL A 203 3.20 -7.71 0.11
N LEU A 204 3.79 -8.80 -0.37
CA LEU A 204 4.27 -8.95 -1.74
C LEU A 204 3.16 -9.30 -2.74
N ASP A 205 1.89 -9.40 -2.34
CA ASP A 205 0.78 -9.45 -3.30
C ASP A 205 0.53 -8.08 -3.96
N ASP A 206 1.02 -6.99 -3.35
CA ASP A 206 0.96 -5.65 -3.94
C ASP A 206 2.06 -5.46 -4.98
N SER A 207 1.65 -5.24 -6.24
CA SER A 207 2.58 -5.10 -7.37
C SER A 207 3.56 -3.94 -7.20
N LYS A 208 3.17 -2.84 -6.55
CA LYS A 208 4.05 -1.71 -6.30
C LYS A 208 5.12 -2.04 -5.26
N MET A 209 4.77 -2.80 -4.21
CA MET A 209 5.75 -3.31 -3.25
C MET A 209 6.75 -4.26 -3.93
N GLN A 210 6.28 -5.18 -4.77
CA GLN A 210 7.15 -6.05 -5.56
C GLN A 210 8.11 -5.23 -6.44
N GLU A 211 7.58 -4.20 -7.12
CA GLU A 211 8.36 -3.29 -7.95
C GLU A 211 9.44 -2.55 -7.16
N ASN A 212 9.15 -2.09 -5.94
CA ASN A 212 10.12 -1.42 -5.08
C ASN A 212 11.25 -2.36 -4.63
N VAL A 213 10.91 -3.59 -4.22
CA VAL A 213 11.89 -4.60 -3.82
C VAL A 213 12.76 -5.01 -5.02
N ALA A 214 12.15 -5.23 -6.19
CA ALA A 214 12.86 -5.53 -7.43
C ALA A 214 13.78 -4.38 -7.87
N ALA A 215 13.34 -3.13 -7.76
CA ALA A 215 14.16 -1.96 -8.06
C ALA A 215 15.40 -1.92 -7.17
N LEU A 216 15.25 -2.18 -5.87
CA LEU A 216 16.37 -2.22 -4.93
C LEU A 216 17.29 -3.42 -5.17
N HIS A 217 16.77 -4.57 -5.61
CA HIS A 217 17.62 -5.67 -6.07
C HIS A 217 18.52 -5.24 -7.22
N LEU A 218 17.98 -4.59 -8.26
CA LEU A 218 18.78 -4.07 -9.38
C LEU A 218 19.78 -3.00 -8.93
N LEU A 219 19.36 -2.06 -8.09
CA LEU A 219 20.23 -1.02 -7.54
C LEU A 219 21.31 -1.58 -6.62
N SER A 220 21.14 -2.77 -6.04
CA SER A 220 22.13 -3.41 -5.16
C SER A 220 23.19 -4.24 -5.88
N LEU A 221 23.07 -4.43 -7.20
CA LEU A 221 23.98 -5.29 -7.96
C LEU A 221 25.44 -4.80 -7.90
N PRO A 222 26.42 -5.71 -7.85
CA PRO A 222 27.82 -5.33 -8.02
C PRO A 222 28.04 -4.54 -9.31
N VAL A 223 28.96 -3.56 -9.29
CA VAL A 223 29.19 -2.65 -10.44
C VAL A 223 29.40 -3.40 -11.77
N PRO A 224 30.25 -4.45 -11.87
CA PRO A 224 30.43 -5.16 -13.13
C PRO A 224 29.15 -5.81 -13.65
N THR A 225 28.35 -6.39 -12.75
CA THR A 225 27.06 -7.01 -13.09
C THR A 225 26.06 -5.96 -13.56
N ALA A 226 25.97 -4.82 -12.88
CA ALA A 226 25.09 -3.73 -13.27
C ALA A 226 25.44 -3.17 -14.66
N VAL A 227 26.73 -2.97 -14.96
CA VAL A 227 27.21 -2.50 -16.27
C VAL A 227 26.86 -3.49 -17.38
N LEU A 228 27.12 -4.79 -17.16
CA LEU A 228 26.79 -5.82 -18.15
C LEU A 228 25.29 -5.93 -18.39
N LEU A 229 24.49 -5.91 -17.33
CA LEU A 229 23.04 -5.96 -17.43
C LEU A 229 22.46 -4.73 -18.14
N CYS A 230 23.00 -3.53 -17.87
CA CYS A 230 22.60 -2.31 -18.57
C CYS A 230 22.86 -2.45 -20.08
N SER A 231 24.05 -2.89 -20.47
CA SER A 231 24.39 -3.12 -21.88
C SER A 231 23.53 -4.22 -22.53
N GLU A 232 23.23 -5.30 -21.81
CA GLU A 232 22.37 -6.38 -22.30
C GLU A 232 20.95 -5.87 -22.56
N LEU A 233 20.39 -5.05 -21.67
CA LEU A 233 19.06 -4.45 -21.81
C LEU A 233 18.97 -3.43 -22.96
N GLU A 234 20.06 -2.68 -23.22
CA GLU A 234 20.14 -1.73 -24.32
C GLU A 234 20.22 -2.43 -25.69
N CYS A 235 20.92 -3.57 -25.76
CA CYS A 235 21.13 -4.31 -27.02
C CYS A 235 20.03 -5.34 -27.31
N SER A 236 19.24 -5.75 -26.32
CA SER A 236 18.22 -6.79 -26.48
C SER A 236 16.86 -6.25 -26.91
N PRO A 237 16.06 -7.06 -27.63
CA PRO A 237 14.65 -6.75 -27.88
C PRO A 237 13.86 -6.55 -26.58
N GLU A 238 12.87 -5.66 -26.58
CA GLU A 238 12.10 -5.31 -25.38
C GLU A 238 11.37 -6.52 -24.79
N GLU A 239 10.90 -7.43 -25.65
CA GLU A 239 10.18 -8.65 -25.28
C GLU A 239 11.04 -9.60 -24.44
N MET A 240 12.37 -9.51 -24.53
CA MET A 240 13.31 -10.32 -23.75
C MET A 240 13.51 -9.77 -22.33
N THR A 241 13.09 -8.54 -22.05
CA THR A 241 13.32 -7.86 -20.76
C THR A 241 12.88 -8.69 -19.55
N PRO A 242 11.65 -9.27 -19.51
CA PRO A 242 11.21 -10.04 -18.34
C PRO A 242 12.08 -11.28 -18.11
N THR A 243 12.56 -11.91 -19.18
CA THR A 243 13.43 -13.09 -19.13
C THR A 243 14.81 -12.73 -18.60
N ILE A 244 15.40 -11.63 -19.09
CA ILE A 244 16.70 -11.12 -18.65
C ILE A 244 16.64 -10.75 -17.16
N LEU A 245 15.61 -10.00 -16.76
CA LEU A 245 15.46 -9.51 -15.38
C LEU A 245 15.02 -10.59 -14.38
N LYS A 246 14.50 -11.74 -14.85
CA LYS A 246 14.09 -12.85 -13.98
C LYS A 246 15.24 -13.37 -13.12
N SER A 247 16.44 -13.46 -13.67
CA SER A 247 17.66 -13.89 -12.97
C SER A 247 18.05 -12.98 -11.81
N TYR A 248 17.47 -11.77 -11.76
CA TYR A 248 17.75 -10.74 -10.77
C TYR A 248 16.53 -10.43 -9.88
N ASN A 249 15.53 -11.30 -9.88
CA ASN A 249 14.25 -11.12 -9.16
C ASN A 249 13.53 -9.81 -9.52
N ALA A 250 13.64 -9.39 -10.78
CA ALA A 250 13.13 -8.10 -11.25
C ALA A 250 12.26 -8.20 -12.50
N SER A 251 11.62 -9.36 -12.76
CA SER A 251 10.77 -9.57 -13.95
C SER A 251 9.54 -8.66 -14.03
N CYS A 252 9.16 -8.00 -12.93
CA CYS A 252 8.07 -7.03 -12.88
C CYS A 252 8.48 -5.61 -13.30
N ILE A 253 9.78 -5.35 -13.50
CA ILE A 253 10.33 -4.03 -13.86
C ILE A 253 10.34 -3.88 -15.39
N SER A 254 9.86 -2.75 -15.89
CA SER A 254 9.96 -2.42 -17.33
C SER A 254 11.39 -2.07 -17.73
N ARG A 255 11.73 -2.25 -19.01
CA ARG A 255 13.06 -1.89 -19.55
C ARG A 255 13.41 -0.44 -19.25
N GLU A 256 12.47 0.46 -19.51
CA GLU A 256 12.64 1.89 -19.27
C GLU A 256 12.95 2.19 -17.80
N LYS A 257 12.20 1.57 -16.86
CA LYS A 257 12.45 1.77 -15.44
C LYS A 257 13.80 1.17 -15.03
N ALA A 258 14.15 -0.02 -15.49
CA ALA A 258 15.44 -0.65 -15.20
C ALA A 258 16.63 0.22 -15.63
N LEU A 259 16.62 0.72 -16.87
CA LEU A 259 17.67 1.63 -17.37
C LEU A 259 17.73 2.92 -16.54
N ARG A 260 16.58 3.48 -16.17
CA ARG A 260 16.50 4.67 -15.31
C ARG A 260 17.06 4.41 -13.90
N LEU A 261 16.87 3.22 -13.33
CA LEU A 261 17.46 2.86 -12.04
C LEU A 261 19.00 2.83 -12.13
N PHE A 262 19.57 2.32 -13.23
CA PHE A 262 21.02 2.35 -13.41
C PHE A 262 21.60 3.77 -13.53
N THR A 263 20.83 4.76 -13.98
CA THR A 263 21.29 6.16 -13.94
C THR A 263 21.32 6.73 -12.53
N GLN A 264 20.61 6.14 -11.55
CA GLN A 264 20.72 6.54 -10.14
C GLN A 264 22.01 6.00 -9.47
N ARG A 265 22.74 5.09 -10.13
CA ARG A 265 23.99 4.49 -9.63
C ARG A 265 25.20 5.35 -9.96
N CYS A 266 25.65 6.17 -9.00
CA CYS A 266 26.80 7.07 -9.20
C CYS A 266 28.10 6.31 -9.56
N ASP A 267 28.30 5.13 -8.97
CA ASP A 267 29.45 4.26 -9.20
C ASP A 267 29.47 3.63 -10.61
N VAL A 268 28.30 3.34 -11.19
CA VAL A 268 28.15 2.86 -12.57
C VAL A 268 28.43 3.99 -13.58
N GLN A 269 27.96 5.21 -13.29
CA GLN A 269 28.24 6.37 -14.15
C GLN A 269 29.74 6.68 -14.23
N MET A 270 30.44 6.65 -13.10
CA MET A 270 31.89 6.86 -13.04
C MET A 270 32.67 5.79 -13.84
N TYR A 271 32.18 4.56 -13.88
CA TYR A 271 32.80 3.49 -14.65
C TYR A 271 32.76 3.73 -16.17
N HIS A 272 31.68 4.34 -16.67
CA HIS A 272 31.57 4.73 -18.08
C HIS A 272 32.47 5.93 -18.42
N GLY A 273 32.60 6.91 -17.51
CA GLY A 273 33.50 8.07 -17.69
C GLY A 273 34.99 7.68 -17.73
N ASN A 274 35.40 6.69 -16.94
CA ASN A 274 36.79 6.23 -16.91
C ASN A 274 37.22 5.41 -18.14
N LYS A 275 36.27 4.86 -18.92
CA LYS A 275 36.58 4.15 -20.18
C LYS A 275 36.92 5.09 -21.35
N VAL A 276 36.69 6.40 -21.24
CA VAL A 276 37.00 7.38 -22.31
C VAL A 276 38.46 7.88 -22.22
N HIS A 277 39.19 7.49 -21.18
CA HIS A 277 40.56 7.95 -20.90
C HIS A 277 41.63 6.84 -20.90
N LEU A 278 41.31 5.68 -21.46
CA LEU A 278 42.24 4.56 -21.73
C LEU A 278 42.13 4.14 -23.19
#